data_AF-A0A2G6BA49-F1
#
_entry.id   AF-A0A2G6BA49-F1
#
_cell.length_a   1.000
_cell.length_b   1.000
_cell.length_c   1.000
_cell.angle_alpha   90.00
_cell.angle_beta   90.00
_cell.angle_gamma   90.00
#
_symmetry.space_group_name_H-M   'P 1'
#
loop_
_entity.id
_entity.type
_entity.pdbx_description
1 polymer ?
#
loop_
_entity_poly.entity_id
_entity_poly.type
_entity_poly.pdbx_seq_one_letter_code
_entity_poly.pdbx_strand_id
1 'polypeptide(L)'
;MTTWNLTQMQRHVLICNGSTCMGAGAEEVTQQIRDEIRINRLDEKIHTSRTRCNGRCKDKCVVIDYPKGTWYSVQQEETARAIVHESVAENSIIYSMENGERKRGESRFKGINKYRKKRGPKKKAVLFVGHGSRLEAGNEEVRQFIDRIKGQVDPTLLVETCFLEFASPTIEDGIQLCIEKGADEVHVIPIILLHAGHSKLHIPAEIEHAKEHFPDIHFTYGQTIGIHEEVIDILLTRLAEVGFDVNQKHEDTAILFIGRGSSDMDAKADFYKISSLLWEKLHVPIVENAFMGVTTPTVQEGMERCIELGAKRVIMLPYFLFTGILMERMKKYAGQFREDHPNTTIEIAEYFGYHPNLQTVLLERMNQALDGTSTGMQDLENFRKYAEEHGYEHHHH
;
A
#
# COMPACT_ATOMS: atom_id res chain seq x y z
N MET A 1 -35.27 -3.89 6.35
CA MET A 1 -34.79 -3.77 7.74
C MET A 1 -35.63 -4.68 8.61
N THR A 2 -35.13 -5.87 8.92
CA THR A 2 -35.82 -6.82 9.82
C THR A 2 -35.66 -6.31 11.24
N THR A 3 -36.75 -5.94 11.90
CA THR A 3 -36.77 -5.55 13.31
C THR A 3 -36.54 -6.81 14.15
N TRP A 4 -35.40 -6.91 14.83
CA TRP A 4 -35.09 -8.02 15.72
C TRP A 4 -35.91 -7.89 17.00
N ASN A 5 -36.67 -8.94 17.35
CA ASN A 5 -37.36 -9.01 18.63
C ASN A 5 -36.38 -9.41 19.74
N LEU A 6 -35.86 -8.41 20.47
CA LEU A 6 -34.86 -8.62 21.53
C LEU A 6 -35.47 -8.90 22.91
N THR A 7 -36.78 -9.11 23.01
CA THR A 7 -37.45 -9.29 24.32
C THR A 7 -37.02 -10.54 25.07
N GLN A 8 -36.54 -11.57 24.36
CA GLN A 8 -36.04 -12.83 24.91
C GLN A 8 -34.50 -12.88 25.00
N MET A 9 -33.82 -11.79 24.63
CA MET A 9 -32.36 -11.73 24.60
C MET A 9 -31.79 -11.80 26.02
N GLN A 10 -30.91 -12.76 26.24
CA GLN A 10 -30.22 -12.98 27.51
C GLN A 10 -28.77 -12.50 27.45
N ARG A 11 -28.14 -12.63 26.27
CA ARG A 11 -26.74 -12.30 26.05
C ARG A 11 -26.55 -11.47 24.79
N HIS A 12 -25.60 -10.55 24.83
CA HIS A 12 -25.20 -9.74 23.68
C HIS A 12 -23.69 -9.86 23.47
N VAL A 13 -23.31 -10.47 22.36
CA VAL A 13 -21.92 -10.71 21.99
C VAL A 13 -21.48 -9.61 21.01
N LEU A 14 -20.56 -8.76 21.47
CA LEU A 14 -19.96 -7.69 20.68
C LEU A 14 -18.65 -8.20 20.06
N ILE A 15 -18.50 -8.01 18.75
CA ILE A 15 -17.38 -8.53 17.99
C ILE A 15 -16.60 -7.36 17.40
N CYS A 16 -15.30 -7.27 17.66
CA CYS A 16 -14.46 -6.17 17.21
C CYS A 16 -14.11 -6.33 15.73
N ASN A 17 -14.56 -5.39 14.90
CA ASN A 17 -14.24 -5.31 13.47
C ASN A 17 -13.36 -4.08 13.15
N GLY A 18 -12.56 -3.61 14.11
CA GLY A 18 -11.49 -2.65 13.82
C GLY A 18 -10.44 -3.25 12.87
N SER A 19 -9.70 -2.40 12.15
CA SER A 19 -8.72 -2.78 11.11
C SER A 19 -7.80 -3.93 11.54
N THR A 20 -7.20 -3.83 12.73
CA THR A 20 -6.30 -4.86 13.26
C THR A 20 -6.99 -6.21 13.50
N CYS A 21 -8.25 -6.23 13.97
CA CYS A 21 -9.01 -7.46 14.14
C CYS A 21 -9.48 -8.03 12.79
N MET A 22 -9.88 -7.17 11.85
CA MET A 22 -10.21 -7.59 10.49
C MET A 22 -9.03 -8.28 9.81
N GLY A 23 -7.83 -7.71 9.91
CA GLY A 23 -6.59 -8.35 9.42
C GLY A 23 -6.18 -9.64 10.17
N ALA A 24 -6.83 -9.96 11.28
CA ALA A 24 -6.63 -11.19 12.06
C ALA A 24 -7.80 -12.18 11.96
N GLY A 25 -8.70 -11.99 10.99
CA GLY A 25 -9.81 -12.92 10.73
C GLY A 25 -11.09 -12.64 11.53
N ALA A 26 -11.39 -11.38 11.86
CA ALA A 26 -12.61 -11.05 12.60
C ALA A 26 -13.91 -11.36 11.84
N GLU A 27 -13.86 -11.43 10.51
CA GLU A 27 -15.01 -11.82 9.69
C GLU A 27 -15.34 -13.30 9.90
N GLU A 28 -14.33 -14.16 9.88
CA GLU A 28 -14.42 -15.60 10.16
C GLU A 28 -14.89 -15.84 11.59
N VAL A 29 -14.33 -15.12 12.57
CA VAL A 29 -14.80 -15.18 13.97
C VAL A 29 -16.28 -14.79 14.08
N THR A 30 -16.70 -13.74 13.36
CA THR A 30 -18.11 -13.33 13.33
C THR A 30 -19.00 -14.43 12.77
N GLN A 31 -18.59 -15.05 11.67
CA GLN A 31 -19.34 -16.10 11.01
C GLN A 31 -19.44 -17.35 11.89
N GLN A 32 -18.33 -17.77 12.50
CA GLN A 32 -18.27 -18.93 13.39
C GLN A 32 -19.19 -18.79 14.61
N ILE A 33 -19.19 -17.62 15.27
CA ILE A 33 -20.09 -17.35 16.40
C ILE A 33 -21.55 -17.40 15.96
N ARG A 34 -21.89 -16.76 14.84
CA ARG A 34 -23.27 -16.72 14.33
C ARG A 34 -23.76 -18.10 13.87
N ASP A 35 -22.89 -18.87 13.23
CA ASP A 35 -23.20 -20.23 12.80
C ASP A 35 -23.44 -21.13 14.00
N GLU A 36 -22.62 -21.03 15.04
CA GLU A 36 -22.78 -21.79 16.27
C GLU A 36 -24.09 -21.44 17.00
N ILE A 37 -24.46 -20.16 17.08
CA ILE A 37 -25.76 -19.71 17.61
C ILE A 37 -26.92 -20.36 16.84
N ARG A 38 -26.87 -20.34 15.51
CA ARG A 38 -27.92 -20.87 14.63
C ARG A 38 -28.05 -22.39 14.75
N ILE A 39 -26.93 -23.12 14.75
CA ILE A 39 -26.91 -24.59 14.88
C ILE A 39 -27.59 -25.03 16.18
N ASN A 40 -27.36 -24.28 17.25
CA ASN A 40 -27.93 -24.55 18.57
C ASN A 40 -29.29 -23.89 18.79
N ARG A 41 -29.85 -23.20 17.79
CA ARG A 41 -31.15 -22.50 17.82
C ARG A 41 -31.23 -21.48 18.96
N LEU A 42 -30.17 -20.70 19.14
CA LEU A 42 -30.04 -19.70 20.20
C LEU A 42 -30.32 -18.26 19.72
N ASP A 43 -30.82 -18.09 18.50
CA ASP A 43 -31.02 -16.78 17.85
C ASP A 43 -31.93 -15.81 18.63
N GLU A 44 -32.89 -16.33 19.40
CA GLU A 44 -33.76 -15.52 20.27
C GLU A 44 -33.10 -15.12 21.60
N LYS A 45 -32.06 -15.84 22.02
CA LYS A 45 -31.39 -15.67 23.33
C LYS A 45 -30.06 -14.93 23.23
N ILE A 46 -29.33 -15.09 22.13
CA ILE A 46 -27.99 -14.50 21.94
C ILE A 46 -28.01 -13.60 20.71
N HIS A 47 -27.82 -12.31 20.92
CA HIS A 47 -27.65 -11.35 19.83
C HIS A 47 -26.16 -11.08 19.58
N THR A 48 -25.80 -10.77 18.33
CA THR A 48 -24.43 -10.38 17.97
C THR A 48 -24.41 -9.01 17.31
N SER A 49 -23.45 -8.16 17.68
CA SER A 49 -23.20 -6.91 16.96
C SER A 49 -21.74 -6.74 16.63
N ARG A 50 -21.48 -6.28 15.40
CA ARG A 50 -20.15 -5.81 15.02
C ARG A 50 -19.92 -4.44 15.66
N THR A 51 -18.71 -4.24 16.15
CA THR A 51 -18.29 -3.00 16.79
C THR A 51 -17.05 -2.45 16.08
N ARG A 52 -16.80 -1.14 16.25
CA ARG A 52 -15.53 -0.53 15.85
C ARG A 52 -14.40 -1.00 16.78
N CYS A 53 -13.21 -0.42 16.65
CA CYS A 53 -12.06 -0.77 17.48
C CYS A 53 -12.39 -0.65 18.98
N ASN A 54 -12.12 -1.72 19.74
CA ASN A 54 -12.28 -1.77 21.20
C ASN A 54 -10.96 -1.49 21.96
N GLY A 55 -9.93 -0.96 21.28
CA GLY A 55 -8.66 -0.55 21.89
C GLY A 55 -7.77 -1.70 22.40
N ARG A 56 -8.01 -2.94 21.93
CA ARG A 56 -7.30 -4.16 22.35
C ARG A 56 -6.68 -4.91 21.17
N CYS A 57 -6.04 -4.17 20.25
CA CYS A 57 -5.48 -4.71 19.01
C CYS A 57 -4.47 -5.87 19.21
N LYS A 58 -3.76 -5.94 20.35
CA LYS A 58 -2.84 -7.05 20.65
C LYS A 58 -3.53 -8.37 21.02
N ASP A 59 -4.80 -8.33 21.42
CA ASP A 59 -5.58 -9.50 21.78
C ASP A 59 -6.51 -9.91 20.62
N LYS A 60 -6.28 -9.36 19.42
CA LYS A 60 -7.06 -9.63 18.21
C LYS A 60 -7.19 -11.14 17.96
N CYS A 61 -8.37 -11.68 17.69
CA CYS A 61 -9.66 -11.00 17.57
C CYS A 61 -10.33 -10.80 18.95
N VAL A 62 -11.01 -9.67 19.15
CA VAL A 62 -11.63 -9.34 20.45
C VAL A 62 -13.13 -9.53 20.40
N VAL A 63 -13.66 -10.28 21.37
CA VAL A 63 -15.10 -10.51 21.55
C VAL A 63 -15.49 -10.19 22.99
N ILE A 64 -16.64 -9.56 23.20
CA ILE A 64 -17.14 -9.16 24.52
C ILE A 64 -18.53 -9.74 24.72
N ASP A 65 -18.77 -10.41 25.84
CA ASP A 65 -20.04 -11.05 26.17
C ASP A 65 -20.74 -10.35 27.34
N TYR A 66 -21.88 -9.74 27.05
CA TYR A 66 -22.75 -9.09 28.04
C TYR A 66 -23.96 -9.98 28.37
N PRO A 67 -24.47 -9.95 29.62
CA PRO A 67 -24.17 -8.99 30.69
C PRO A 67 -22.94 -9.33 31.54
N LYS A 68 -22.33 -10.51 31.35
CA LYS A 68 -21.16 -10.95 32.14
C LYS A 68 -19.98 -9.97 32.07
N GLY A 69 -19.87 -9.20 31.00
CA GLY A 69 -18.78 -8.27 30.77
C GLY A 69 -17.43 -8.98 30.57
N THR A 70 -17.46 -10.24 30.12
CA THR A 70 -16.24 -11.02 29.88
C THR A 70 -15.67 -10.69 28.51
N TRP A 71 -14.36 -10.49 28.44
CA TRP A 71 -13.63 -10.15 27.22
C TRP A 71 -12.77 -11.33 26.82
N TYR A 72 -12.83 -11.71 25.55
CA TYR A 72 -12.11 -12.86 25.01
C TYR A 72 -11.13 -12.44 23.92
N SER A 73 -9.99 -13.13 23.88
CA SER A 73 -9.09 -13.15 22.73
C SER A 73 -9.39 -14.41 21.94
N VAL A 74 -9.75 -14.24 20.67
CA VAL A 74 -10.20 -15.31 19.78
C VAL A 74 -9.14 -15.49 18.71
N GLN A 75 -8.32 -16.52 18.90
CA GLN A 75 -7.23 -16.90 17.98
C GLN A 75 -7.59 -18.10 17.10
N GLN A 76 -8.59 -18.88 17.54
CA GLN A 76 -8.96 -20.17 16.95
C GLN A 76 -10.48 -20.30 16.92
N GLU A 77 -10.97 -21.04 15.92
CA GLU A 77 -12.39 -21.35 15.75
C GLU A 77 -13.02 -21.98 17.01
N GLU A 78 -12.29 -22.89 17.66
CA GLU A 78 -12.74 -23.54 18.90
C GLU A 78 -13.13 -22.51 19.98
N THR A 79 -12.36 -21.43 20.09
CA THR A 79 -12.64 -20.35 21.06
C THR A 79 -13.90 -19.57 20.66
N ALA A 80 -14.06 -19.29 19.36
CA ALA A 80 -15.24 -18.59 18.85
C ALA A 80 -16.53 -19.37 19.18
N ARG A 81 -16.51 -20.70 18.95
CA ARG A 81 -17.65 -21.58 19.25
C ARG A 81 -17.88 -21.73 20.76
N ALA A 82 -16.81 -21.87 21.55
CA ALA A 82 -16.89 -22.01 23.00
C ALA A 82 -17.51 -20.78 23.71
N ILE A 83 -17.41 -19.58 23.12
CA ILE A 83 -18.07 -18.38 23.65
C ILE A 83 -19.59 -18.57 23.73
N VAL A 84 -20.20 -19.21 22.73
CA VAL A 84 -21.65 -19.45 22.71
C VAL A 84 -22.07 -20.35 23.89
N HIS A 85 -21.25 -21.35 24.19
CA HIS A 85 -21.49 -22.35 25.24
C HIS A 85 -20.95 -21.98 26.62
N GLU A 86 -20.33 -20.81 26.76
CA GLU A 86 -19.73 -20.34 28.03
C GLU A 86 -18.63 -21.28 28.56
N SER A 87 -18.01 -22.05 27.67
CA SER A 87 -16.98 -23.06 27.98
C SER A 87 -15.58 -22.63 27.53
N VAL A 88 -15.34 -21.32 27.47
CA VAL A 88 -14.08 -20.75 27.00
C VAL A 88 -12.96 -21.05 28.01
N ALA A 89 -11.83 -21.54 27.51
CA ALA A 89 -10.65 -21.80 28.32
C ALA A 89 -10.12 -20.50 28.97
N GLU A 90 -9.63 -20.60 30.21
CA GLU A 90 -9.17 -19.44 31.00
C GLU A 90 -8.08 -18.62 30.29
N ASN A 91 -7.24 -19.28 29.49
CA ASN A 91 -6.19 -18.63 28.72
C ASN A 91 -6.70 -17.71 27.60
N SER A 92 -7.95 -17.84 27.18
CA SER A 92 -8.59 -16.97 26.20
C SER A 92 -9.37 -15.81 26.84
N ILE A 93 -9.44 -15.75 28.18
CA ILE A 93 -10.13 -14.68 28.91
C ILE A 93 -9.17 -13.51 29.16
N ILE A 94 -9.50 -12.34 28.60
CA ILE A 94 -8.77 -11.10 28.80
C ILE A 94 -9.20 -10.44 30.12
N TYR A 95 -10.52 -10.28 30.29
CA TYR A 95 -11.13 -9.67 31.48
C TYR A 95 -12.40 -10.44 31.87
N SER A 96 -12.65 -10.56 33.16
CA SER A 96 -13.91 -11.00 33.75
C SER A 96 -14.45 -9.92 34.69
N MET A 97 -15.74 -9.98 35.02
CA MET A 97 -16.33 -9.11 36.04
C MET A 97 -16.62 -9.95 37.29
N GLU A 98 -16.08 -9.54 38.43
CA GLU A 98 -16.36 -10.16 39.73
C GLU A 98 -16.71 -9.06 40.73
N ASN A 99 -17.89 -9.15 41.36
CA ASN A 99 -18.40 -8.14 42.31
C ASN A 99 -18.42 -6.69 41.78
N GLY A 100 -18.63 -6.52 40.47
CA GLY A 100 -18.63 -5.19 39.83
C GLY A 100 -17.23 -4.64 39.52
N GLU A 101 -16.17 -5.36 39.89
CA GLU A 101 -14.80 -5.02 39.54
C GLU A 101 -14.31 -5.88 38.37
N ARG A 102 -13.55 -5.25 37.46
CA ARG A 102 -12.92 -5.94 36.35
C ARG A 102 -11.70 -6.70 36.85
N LYS A 103 -11.76 -8.03 36.85
CA LYS A 103 -10.60 -8.90 37.05
C LYS A 103 -9.94 -9.26 35.72
N ARG A 104 -8.64 -9.51 35.78
CA ARG A 104 -7.78 -9.67 34.61
C ARG A 104 -7.22 -11.10 34.58
N GLY A 105 -7.30 -11.74 33.41
CA GLY A 105 -6.78 -13.10 33.21
C GLY A 105 -5.24 -13.18 33.27
N GLU A 106 -4.73 -14.37 33.58
CA GLU A 106 -3.28 -14.63 33.77
C GLU A 106 -2.50 -14.79 32.46
N SER A 107 -3.16 -15.15 31.35
CA SER A 107 -2.57 -15.32 30.02
C SER A 107 -2.26 -13.98 29.36
N ARG A 108 -1.04 -13.52 29.58
CA ARG A 108 -0.56 -12.21 29.16
C ARG A 108 -0.07 -12.21 27.71
N PHE A 109 -0.59 -11.30 26.88
CA PHE A 109 0.27 -10.54 25.96
C PHE A 109 0.71 -9.25 26.69
N LYS A 110 2.02 -9.01 26.80
CA LYS A 110 2.55 -7.77 27.41
C LYS A 110 1.94 -6.58 26.66
N GLY A 111 1.23 -5.72 27.38
CA GLY A 111 0.62 -4.51 26.82
C GLY A 111 1.62 -3.69 26.01
N ILE A 112 1.13 -2.89 25.05
CA ILE A 112 1.94 -1.83 24.44
C ILE A 112 2.48 -0.98 25.60
N ASN A 113 3.80 -0.79 25.66
CA ASN A 113 4.36 0.27 26.49
C ASN A 113 3.62 1.54 26.07
N LYS A 114 2.84 2.17 26.95
CA LYS A 114 2.32 3.52 26.68
C LYS A 114 3.49 4.31 26.10
N TYR A 115 3.29 4.89 24.90
CA TYR A 115 4.32 5.69 24.25
C TYR A 115 4.90 6.62 25.30
N ARG A 116 6.18 6.40 25.58
CA ARG A 116 6.96 7.22 26.48
C ARG A 116 8.19 7.58 25.69
N LYS A 117 8.21 8.83 25.24
CA LYS A 117 9.37 9.42 24.59
C LYS A 117 10.60 9.15 25.45
N LYS A 118 11.55 8.38 24.91
CA LYS A 118 12.84 8.18 25.57
C LYS A 118 13.60 9.50 25.48
N ARG A 119 14.13 10.00 26.59
CA ARG A 119 15.01 11.16 26.58
C ARG A 119 16.35 10.74 25.98
N GLY A 120 16.78 11.42 24.92
CA GLY A 120 18.01 11.15 24.18
C GLY A 120 18.28 12.22 23.12
N PRO A 121 19.42 12.14 22.41
CA PRO A 121 19.66 13.01 21.26
C PRO A 121 18.59 12.77 20.18
N LYS A 122 18.16 13.85 19.52
CA LYS A 122 17.15 13.75 18.45
C LYS A 122 17.63 12.80 17.36
N LYS A 123 16.84 11.79 17.03
CA LYS A 123 17.12 10.87 15.92
C LYS A 123 16.12 11.03 14.79
N LYS A 124 16.62 10.99 13.56
CA LYS A 124 15.78 11.00 12.35
C LYS A 124 15.71 9.60 11.76
N ALA A 125 14.54 9.23 11.27
CA ALA A 125 14.30 8.01 10.52
C ALA A 125 13.76 8.33 9.14
N VAL A 126 14.21 7.59 8.14
CA VAL A 126 13.69 7.56 6.78
C VAL A 126 12.95 6.24 6.61
N LEU A 127 11.65 6.33 6.32
CA LEU A 127 10.80 5.18 6.06
C LEU A 127 10.43 5.14 4.58
N PHE A 128 11.06 4.24 3.82
CA PHE A 128 10.73 4.04 2.42
C PHE A 128 9.46 3.18 2.27
N VAL A 129 8.49 3.66 1.50
CA VAL A 129 7.19 3.01 1.31
C VAL A 129 7.06 2.49 -0.11
N GLY A 130 7.20 1.19 -0.29
CA GLY A 130 6.84 0.53 -1.55
C GLY A 130 5.32 0.37 -1.69
N HIS A 131 4.81 0.20 -2.90
CA HIS A 131 3.39 -0.15 -3.09
C HIS A 131 3.07 -1.53 -2.50
N GLY A 132 3.97 -2.49 -2.72
CA GLY A 132 3.83 -3.90 -2.33
C GLY A 132 3.10 -4.74 -3.38
N SER A 133 3.37 -6.04 -3.36
CA SER A 133 2.93 -7.01 -4.35
C SER A 133 2.53 -8.31 -3.68
N ARG A 134 1.53 -8.99 -4.26
CA ARG A 134 1.19 -10.37 -3.87
C ARG A 134 2.29 -11.36 -4.26
N LEU A 135 3.15 -11.01 -5.22
CA LEU A 135 4.32 -11.79 -5.61
C LEU A 135 5.53 -11.33 -4.81
N GLU A 136 6.04 -12.20 -3.94
CA GLU A 136 7.12 -11.85 -3.01
C GLU A 136 8.41 -11.41 -3.70
N ALA A 137 8.69 -11.93 -4.91
CA ALA A 137 9.84 -11.49 -5.71
C ALA A 137 9.85 -9.96 -5.94
N GLY A 138 8.69 -9.35 -6.17
CA GLY A 138 8.59 -7.90 -6.35
C GLY A 138 8.81 -7.12 -5.05
N ASN A 139 8.44 -7.68 -3.90
CA ASN A 139 8.71 -7.07 -2.59
C ASN A 139 10.21 -7.13 -2.26
N GLU A 140 10.86 -8.25 -2.62
CA GLU A 140 12.28 -8.47 -2.40
C GLU A 140 13.16 -7.54 -3.26
N GLU A 141 12.75 -7.26 -4.51
CA GLU A 141 13.39 -6.24 -5.35
C GLU A 141 13.44 -4.87 -4.65
N VAL A 142 12.37 -4.48 -3.95
CA VAL A 142 12.30 -3.22 -3.18
C VAL A 142 13.30 -3.25 -2.02
N ARG A 143 13.31 -4.32 -1.23
CA ARG A 143 14.21 -4.43 -0.06
C ARG A 143 15.67 -4.38 -0.49
N GLN A 144 16.03 -5.13 -1.52
CA GLN A 144 17.38 -5.14 -2.07
C GLN A 144 17.77 -3.76 -2.64
N PHE A 145 16.82 -3.06 -3.26
CA PHE A 145 17.06 -1.72 -3.76
C PHE A 145 17.33 -0.72 -2.64
N ILE A 146 16.52 -0.74 -1.57
CA ILE A 146 16.75 0.13 -0.41
C ILE A 146 18.04 -0.24 0.33
N ASP A 147 18.40 -1.52 0.42
CA ASP A 147 19.66 -1.94 1.03
C ASP A 147 20.88 -1.40 0.27
N ARG A 148 20.80 -1.24 -1.06
CA ARG A 148 21.84 -0.55 -1.84
C ARG A 148 21.91 0.95 -1.55
N ILE A 149 20.75 1.59 -1.35
CA ILE A 149 20.66 3.02 -1.01
C ILE A 149 21.27 3.28 0.38
N LYS A 150 21.08 2.38 1.36
CA LYS A 150 21.62 2.55 2.72
C LYS A 150 23.13 2.82 2.76
N GLY A 151 23.91 2.28 1.83
CA GLY A 151 25.35 2.53 1.74
C GLY A 151 25.73 3.98 1.37
N GLN A 152 24.77 4.77 0.87
CA GLN A 152 24.94 6.17 0.45
C GLN A 152 24.26 7.16 1.40
N VAL A 153 23.52 6.66 2.40
CA VAL A 153 22.80 7.47 3.39
C VAL A 153 23.69 7.68 4.61
N ASP A 154 23.54 8.84 5.28
CA ASP A 154 24.22 9.12 6.54
C ASP A 154 23.96 7.97 7.55
N PRO A 155 24.99 7.31 8.07
CA PRO A 155 24.85 6.15 8.96
C PRO A 155 24.19 6.49 10.30
N THR A 156 23.99 7.76 10.63
CA THR A 156 23.24 8.20 11.81
C THR A 156 21.72 8.15 11.61
N LEU A 157 21.24 8.11 10.36
CA LEU A 157 19.82 8.00 10.02
C LEU A 157 19.35 6.55 10.18
N LEU A 158 18.19 6.37 10.81
CA LEU A 158 17.51 5.07 10.81
C LEU A 158 16.82 4.89 9.46
N VAL A 159 17.10 3.81 8.74
CA VAL A 159 16.49 3.55 7.42
C VAL A 159 15.69 2.25 7.46
N GLU A 160 14.38 2.36 7.31
CA GLU A 160 13.45 1.24 7.27
C GLU A 160 12.68 1.19 5.95
N THR A 161 12.04 0.05 5.68
CA THR A 161 11.21 -0.15 4.48
C THR A 161 9.91 -0.81 4.89
N CYS A 162 8.80 -0.34 4.33
CA CYS A 162 7.48 -0.92 4.48
C CYS A 162 6.69 -0.86 3.17
N PHE A 163 5.47 -1.39 3.21
CA PHE A 163 4.60 -1.47 2.05
C PHE A 163 3.22 -0.91 2.35
N LEU A 164 2.66 -0.26 1.33
CA LEU A 164 1.30 0.28 1.36
C LEU A 164 0.25 -0.82 1.40
N GLU A 165 0.40 -1.85 0.56
CA GLU A 165 -0.57 -2.95 0.43
C GLU A 165 0.11 -4.27 0.05
N PHE A 166 -0.61 -5.39 0.23
CA PHE A 166 -0.23 -6.76 -0.18
C PHE A 166 1.05 -7.37 0.42
N ALA A 167 1.83 -6.60 1.17
CA ALA A 167 3.08 -7.04 1.75
C ALA A 167 3.27 -6.47 3.16
N SER A 168 4.21 -7.08 3.90
CA SER A 168 4.59 -6.64 5.23
C SER A 168 6.10 -6.32 5.27
N PRO A 169 6.53 -5.40 6.15
CA PRO A 169 5.76 -4.68 7.16
C PRO A 169 4.83 -3.60 6.58
N THR A 170 3.71 -3.29 7.25
CA THR A 170 2.79 -2.21 6.85
C THR A 170 3.38 -0.82 7.18
N ILE A 171 2.73 0.25 6.72
CA ILE A 171 3.14 1.62 7.08
C ILE A 171 3.07 1.83 8.60
N GLU A 172 2.00 1.37 9.25
CA GLU A 172 1.86 1.39 10.71
C GLU A 172 3.03 0.67 11.40
N ASP A 173 3.35 -0.55 10.96
CA ASP A 173 4.45 -1.35 11.51
C ASP A 173 5.81 -0.64 11.33
N GLY A 174 6.04 -0.06 10.15
CA GLY A 174 7.27 0.67 9.82
C GLY A 174 7.45 1.93 10.67
N ILE A 175 6.39 2.72 10.84
CA ILE A 175 6.40 3.90 11.71
C ILE A 175 6.67 3.49 13.16
N GLN A 176 5.97 2.47 13.65
CA GLN A 176 6.16 1.97 15.00
C GLN A 176 7.61 1.50 15.22
N LEU A 177 8.19 0.77 14.27
CA LEU A 177 9.57 0.31 14.34
C LEU A 177 10.58 1.47 14.42
N CYS A 178 10.41 2.50 13.60
CA CYS A 178 11.23 3.72 13.65
C CYS A 178 11.20 4.35 15.05
N ILE A 179 10.01 4.48 15.64
CA ILE A 179 9.81 5.07 16.97
C ILE A 179 10.38 4.18 18.07
N GLU A 180 10.23 2.85 17.98
CA GLU A 180 10.81 1.89 18.92
C GLU A 180 12.35 1.94 18.92
N LYS A 181 12.95 2.17 17.74
CA LYS A 181 14.39 2.44 17.55
C LYS A 181 14.83 3.83 18.04
N GLY A 182 13.88 4.66 18.46
CA GLY A 182 14.10 5.94 19.13
C GLY A 182 14.09 7.14 18.21
N ALA A 183 13.43 7.07 17.04
CA ALA A 183 13.22 8.22 16.18
C ALA A 183 12.36 9.29 16.86
N ASP A 184 12.73 10.56 16.67
CA ASP A 184 11.96 11.75 17.00
C ASP A 184 11.31 12.38 15.77
N GLU A 185 11.87 12.08 14.60
CA GLU A 185 11.40 12.56 13.29
C GLU A 185 11.34 11.35 12.34
N VAL A 186 10.22 11.18 11.62
CA VAL A 186 10.02 10.12 10.64
C VAL A 186 9.67 10.75 9.29
N HIS A 187 10.57 10.58 8.33
CA HIS A 187 10.45 11.09 6.97
C HIS A 187 10.00 9.94 6.07
N VAL A 188 8.75 9.98 5.63
CA VAL A 188 8.09 8.91 4.87
C VAL A 188 8.29 9.16 3.38
N ILE A 189 9.04 8.31 2.68
CA ILE A 189 9.42 8.49 1.27
C ILE A 189 8.72 7.45 0.38
N PRO A 190 7.75 7.85 -0.44
CA PRO A 190 7.02 6.92 -1.30
C PRO A 190 7.85 6.49 -2.52
N ILE A 191 8.01 5.18 -2.71
CA ILE A 191 8.62 4.60 -3.93
C ILE A 191 7.51 4.33 -4.94
N ILE A 192 6.97 5.42 -5.51
CA ILE A 192 5.83 5.40 -6.42
C ILE A 192 6.17 6.28 -7.63
N LEU A 193 5.96 5.77 -8.85
CA LEU A 193 6.35 6.46 -10.08
C LEU A 193 5.63 7.79 -10.28
N LEU A 194 4.31 7.79 -10.08
CA LEU A 194 3.44 8.93 -10.38
C LEU A 194 2.50 9.21 -9.23
N HIS A 195 2.14 10.48 -9.09
CA HIS A 195 1.19 11.01 -8.11
C HIS A 195 -0.24 10.50 -8.36
N ALA A 196 -0.52 9.24 -8.03
CA ALA A 196 -1.83 8.61 -8.19
C ALA A 196 -2.64 8.64 -6.88
N GLY A 197 -3.98 8.66 -6.99
CA GLY A 197 -4.91 8.85 -5.87
C GLY A 197 -4.58 8.04 -4.60
N HIS A 198 -4.30 6.74 -4.71
CA HIS A 198 -3.97 5.91 -3.53
C HIS A 198 -2.76 6.45 -2.74
N SER A 199 -1.75 7.02 -3.41
CA SER A 199 -0.59 7.63 -2.74
C SER A 199 -0.89 8.99 -2.10
N LYS A 200 -1.85 9.75 -2.66
CA LYS A 200 -2.28 11.06 -2.13
C LYS A 200 -3.18 10.95 -0.91
N LEU A 201 -3.81 9.79 -0.71
CA LEU A 201 -4.78 9.58 0.36
C LEU A 201 -4.27 8.58 1.40
N HIS A 202 -3.80 7.41 0.98
CA HIS A 202 -3.58 6.31 1.94
C HIS A 202 -2.32 6.52 2.78
N ILE A 203 -1.20 6.90 2.16
CA ILE A 203 0.04 7.17 2.93
C ILE A 203 -0.16 8.38 3.86
N PRO A 204 -0.74 9.52 3.40
CA PRO A 204 -1.12 10.61 4.29
C PRO A 204 -2.05 10.20 5.44
N ALA A 205 -3.06 9.36 5.17
CA ALA A 205 -3.96 8.87 6.21
C ALA A 205 -3.22 8.09 7.31
N GLU A 206 -2.33 7.18 6.94
CA GLU A 206 -1.51 6.42 7.89
C GLU A 206 -0.58 7.34 8.71
N ILE A 207 -0.04 8.39 8.09
CA ILE A 207 0.78 9.39 8.79
C ILE A 207 -0.06 10.19 9.80
N GLU A 208 -1.26 10.65 9.43
CA GLU A 208 -2.13 11.39 10.35
C GLU A 208 -2.63 10.48 11.48
N HIS A 209 -2.97 9.23 11.18
CA HIS A 209 -3.30 8.23 12.20
C HIS A 209 -2.15 8.02 13.19
N ALA A 210 -0.90 7.92 12.70
CA ALA A 210 0.27 7.81 13.54
C ALA A 210 0.49 9.05 14.43
N LYS A 211 0.19 10.26 13.94
CA LYS A 211 0.29 11.50 14.73
C LYS A 211 -0.64 11.51 15.93
N GLU A 212 -1.84 10.95 15.81
CA GLU A 212 -2.78 10.80 16.94
C GLU A 212 -2.19 9.91 18.05
N HIS A 213 -1.41 8.89 17.67
CA HIS A 213 -0.79 7.93 18.59
C HIS A 213 0.56 8.39 19.13
N PHE A 214 1.28 9.21 18.36
CA PHE A 214 2.65 9.65 18.63
C PHE A 214 2.80 11.17 18.50
N PRO A 215 2.15 11.97 19.37
CA PRO A 215 2.04 13.43 19.20
C PRO A 215 3.37 14.18 19.34
N ASP A 216 4.40 13.57 19.95
CA ASP A 216 5.74 14.17 20.11
C ASP A 216 6.72 13.82 18.97
N ILE A 217 6.24 13.11 17.94
CA ILE A 217 7.03 12.71 16.76
C ILE A 217 6.71 13.65 15.60
N HIS A 218 7.76 14.18 14.98
CA HIS A 218 7.61 14.96 13.76
C HIS A 218 7.52 14.03 12.55
N PHE A 219 6.57 14.27 11.65
CA PHE A 219 6.45 13.50 10.41
C PHE A 219 6.54 14.43 9.20
N THR A 220 7.32 14.01 8.21
CA THR A 220 7.40 14.65 6.90
C THR A 220 7.02 13.65 5.82
N TYR A 221 6.27 14.09 4.82
CA TYR A 221 5.95 13.28 3.66
C TYR A 221 6.80 13.71 2.46
N GLY A 222 7.54 12.76 1.90
CA GLY A 222 8.37 12.90 0.71
C GLY A 222 7.53 12.97 -0.56
N GLN A 223 8.00 13.74 -1.55
CA GLN A 223 7.43 13.71 -2.89
C GLN A 223 7.65 12.33 -3.54
N THR A 224 6.72 11.91 -4.40
CA THR A 224 6.88 10.72 -5.26
C THR A 224 8.03 10.89 -6.25
N ILE A 225 8.39 9.82 -6.99
CA ILE A 225 9.44 9.86 -8.02
C ILE A 225 9.12 10.97 -9.03
N GLY A 226 7.92 10.92 -9.61
CA GLY A 226 7.37 11.96 -10.47
C GLY A 226 8.21 12.21 -11.72
N ILE A 227 8.19 13.45 -12.19
CA ILE A 227 8.96 13.90 -13.35
C ILE A 227 10.37 14.23 -12.90
N HIS A 228 11.37 13.58 -13.51
CA HIS A 228 12.78 13.75 -13.17
C HIS A 228 13.67 13.43 -14.38
N GLU A 229 14.84 14.07 -14.50
CA GLU A 229 15.78 13.81 -15.60
C GLU A 229 16.24 12.35 -15.62
N GLU A 230 16.67 11.82 -14.47
CA GLU A 230 17.02 10.40 -14.31
C GLU A 230 15.90 9.42 -14.71
N VAL A 231 14.62 9.81 -14.61
CA VAL A 231 13.52 8.95 -15.11
C VAL A 231 13.60 8.82 -16.62
N ILE A 232 13.91 9.91 -17.33
CA ILE A 232 14.12 9.91 -18.78
C ILE A 232 15.35 9.08 -19.14
N ASP A 233 16.45 9.24 -18.40
CA ASP A 233 17.69 8.48 -18.66
C ASP A 233 17.51 6.97 -18.46
N ILE A 234 16.71 6.55 -17.46
CA ILE A 234 16.35 5.15 -17.28
C ILE A 234 15.57 4.65 -18.50
N LEU A 235 14.59 5.42 -19.00
CA LEU A 235 13.80 5.03 -20.17
C LEU A 235 14.65 4.93 -21.43
N LEU A 236 15.58 5.86 -21.64
CA LEU A 236 16.56 5.81 -22.72
C LEU A 236 17.47 4.58 -22.61
N THR A 237 17.89 4.22 -21.39
CA THR A 237 18.67 3.01 -21.13
C THR A 237 17.88 1.75 -21.48
N ARG A 238 16.60 1.66 -21.11
CA ARG A 238 15.73 0.53 -21.47
C ARG A 238 15.56 0.36 -22.97
N LEU A 239 15.51 1.46 -23.72
CA LEU A 239 15.50 1.43 -25.18
C LEU A 239 16.84 0.92 -25.72
N ALA A 240 17.96 1.42 -25.21
CA ALA A 240 19.29 0.97 -25.63
C ALA A 240 19.53 -0.53 -25.39
N GLU A 241 19.00 -1.08 -24.29
CA GLU A 241 19.08 -2.51 -23.96
C GLU A 241 18.44 -3.42 -25.02
N VAL A 242 17.48 -2.92 -25.80
CA VAL A 242 16.88 -3.63 -26.95
C VAL A 242 17.52 -3.26 -28.30
N GLY A 243 18.74 -2.73 -28.27
CA GLY A 243 19.50 -2.38 -29.46
C GLY A 243 18.98 -1.14 -30.19
N PHE A 244 18.17 -0.29 -29.54
CA PHE A 244 17.78 1.00 -30.10
C PHE A 244 18.86 2.06 -29.83
N ASP A 245 19.50 2.58 -30.88
CA ASP A 245 20.47 3.68 -30.74
C ASP A 245 19.72 5.03 -30.64
N VAL A 246 19.70 5.60 -29.43
CA VAL A 246 19.02 6.87 -29.12
C VAL A 246 19.58 8.09 -29.86
N ASN A 247 20.82 8.00 -30.36
CA ASN A 247 21.49 9.11 -31.06
C ASN A 247 21.30 9.06 -32.58
N GLN A 248 20.68 8.00 -33.12
CA GLN A 248 20.43 7.85 -34.55
C GLN A 248 18.96 8.11 -34.87
N LYS A 249 18.72 8.58 -36.10
CA LYS A 249 17.38 8.77 -36.63
C LYS A 249 16.77 7.42 -37.04
N HIS A 250 15.55 7.15 -36.57
CA HIS A 250 14.79 5.94 -36.92
C HIS A 250 13.46 6.35 -37.57
N GLU A 251 13.46 6.50 -38.90
CA GLU A 251 12.34 7.10 -39.66
C GLU A 251 11.06 6.24 -39.71
N ASP A 252 11.17 4.95 -39.36
CA ASP A 252 10.09 3.97 -39.42
C ASP A 252 9.83 3.27 -38.08
N THR A 253 10.39 3.80 -36.99
CA THR A 253 10.23 3.24 -35.64
C THR A 253 9.25 4.08 -34.82
N ALA A 254 8.34 3.41 -34.13
CA ALA A 254 7.50 3.99 -33.09
C ALA A 254 7.88 3.46 -31.71
N ILE A 255 7.81 4.33 -30.70
CA ILE A 255 7.87 3.91 -29.29
C ILE A 255 6.44 3.91 -28.75
N LEU A 256 5.98 2.74 -28.29
CA LEU A 256 4.72 2.61 -27.57
C LEU A 256 5.03 2.68 -26.07
N PHE A 257 4.86 3.84 -25.46
CA PHE A 257 5.12 4.08 -24.05
C PHE A 257 3.92 3.68 -23.20
N ILE A 258 4.11 2.68 -22.32
CA ILE A 258 3.00 1.98 -21.68
C ILE A 258 2.99 2.19 -20.17
N GLY A 259 1.93 2.82 -19.67
CA GLY A 259 1.66 3.00 -18.25
C GLY A 259 0.64 2.01 -17.69
N ARG A 260 0.47 1.98 -16.36
CA ARG A 260 -0.58 1.15 -15.73
C ARG A 260 -1.97 1.73 -15.98
N GLY A 261 -2.03 3.06 -16.07
CA GLY A 261 -3.24 3.87 -16.08
C GLY A 261 -3.69 4.26 -14.67
N SER A 262 -4.37 5.40 -14.59
CA SER A 262 -4.86 6.01 -13.37
C SER A 262 -6.15 6.79 -13.64
N SER A 263 -7.08 6.79 -12.68
CA SER A 263 -8.22 7.70 -12.68
C SER A 263 -7.81 9.12 -12.30
N ASP A 264 -6.69 9.28 -11.59
CA ASP A 264 -6.14 10.56 -11.17
C ASP A 264 -5.63 11.38 -12.37
N MET A 265 -6.10 12.63 -12.46
CA MET A 265 -5.78 13.52 -13.59
C MET A 265 -4.33 13.99 -13.56
N ASP A 266 -3.73 14.19 -12.40
CA ASP A 266 -2.34 14.64 -12.28
C ASP A 266 -1.39 13.50 -12.68
N ALA A 267 -1.67 12.28 -12.23
CA ALA A 267 -0.90 11.11 -12.65
C ALA A 267 -0.91 10.93 -14.17
N LYS A 268 -2.08 11.14 -14.82
CA LYS A 268 -2.18 11.11 -16.28
C LYS A 268 -1.37 12.25 -16.91
N ALA A 269 -1.54 13.48 -16.43
CA ALA A 269 -0.82 14.64 -16.96
C ALA A 269 0.69 14.45 -16.87
N ASP A 270 1.19 13.93 -15.76
CA ASP A 270 2.62 13.68 -15.56
C ASP A 270 3.14 12.54 -16.45
N PHE A 271 2.35 11.48 -16.67
CA PHE A 271 2.71 10.44 -17.65
C PHE A 271 2.88 11.02 -19.06
N TYR A 272 1.95 11.87 -19.51
CA TYR A 272 2.05 12.54 -20.81
C TYR A 272 3.24 13.51 -20.87
N LYS A 273 3.53 14.26 -19.80
CA LYS A 273 4.72 15.12 -19.75
C LYS A 273 6.01 14.31 -19.86
N ILE A 274 6.12 13.18 -19.15
CA ILE A 274 7.27 12.27 -19.25
C ILE A 274 7.42 11.75 -20.68
N SER A 275 6.31 11.34 -21.31
CA SER A 275 6.31 10.92 -22.71
C SER A 275 6.82 12.01 -23.66
N SER A 276 6.37 13.26 -23.48
CA SER A 276 6.86 14.39 -24.28
C SER A 276 8.35 14.65 -24.04
N LEU A 277 8.81 14.65 -22.79
CA LEU A 277 10.23 14.84 -22.46
C LEU A 277 11.11 13.71 -23.02
N LEU A 278 10.60 12.48 -23.00
CA LEU A 278 11.26 11.33 -23.63
C LEU A 278 11.32 11.52 -25.16
N TRP A 279 10.22 11.92 -25.79
CA TRP A 279 10.17 12.12 -27.25
C TRP A 279 11.17 13.18 -27.72
N GLU A 280 11.33 14.28 -26.97
CA GLU A 280 12.35 15.32 -27.28
C GLU A 280 13.79 14.78 -27.28
N LYS A 281 14.07 13.66 -26.59
CA LYS A 281 15.37 12.99 -26.58
C LYS A 281 15.51 11.90 -27.64
N LEU A 282 14.44 11.57 -28.36
CA LEU A 282 14.38 10.48 -29.33
C LEU A 282 14.25 11.02 -30.75
N HIS A 283 14.97 10.39 -31.68
CA HIS A 283 14.91 10.74 -33.10
C HIS A 283 13.95 9.82 -33.86
N VAL A 284 12.71 9.71 -33.36
CA VAL A 284 11.62 8.90 -33.92
C VAL A 284 10.43 9.77 -34.33
N PRO A 285 9.68 9.40 -35.38
CA PRO A 285 8.48 10.13 -35.79
C PRO A 285 7.29 9.94 -34.82
N ILE A 286 7.27 8.86 -34.03
CA ILE A 286 6.09 8.45 -33.26
C ILE A 286 6.48 8.02 -31.85
N VAL A 287 5.91 8.67 -30.84
CA VAL A 287 5.84 8.17 -29.45
C VAL A 287 4.37 8.15 -29.03
N GLU A 288 3.77 6.96 -29.01
CA GLU A 288 2.38 6.78 -28.61
C GLU A 288 2.28 6.38 -27.14
N ASN A 289 1.28 6.94 -26.46
CA ASN A 289 0.98 6.64 -25.07
C ASN A 289 -0.12 5.60 -25.00
N ALA A 290 0.03 4.58 -24.16
CA ALA A 290 -1.01 3.60 -23.93
C ALA A 290 -1.03 3.08 -22.49
N PHE A 291 -2.14 2.45 -22.11
CA PHE A 291 -2.35 2.01 -20.73
C PHE A 291 -2.85 0.56 -20.64
N MET A 292 -2.42 -0.12 -19.59
CA MET A 292 -2.84 -1.50 -19.29
C MET A 292 -4.27 -1.61 -18.74
N GLY A 293 -4.85 -0.50 -18.26
CA GLY A 293 -6.23 -0.41 -17.78
C GLY A 293 -6.55 0.96 -17.20
N VAL A 294 -7.79 1.18 -16.75
CA VAL A 294 -8.33 2.42 -16.13
C VAL A 294 -8.37 3.66 -17.04
N THR A 295 -7.36 3.84 -17.88
CA THR A 295 -7.17 4.99 -18.77
C THR A 295 -7.12 4.51 -20.22
N THR A 296 -7.51 5.37 -21.14
CA THR A 296 -7.39 5.18 -22.58
C THR A 296 -6.35 6.14 -23.18
N PRO A 297 -5.72 5.80 -24.31
CA PRO A 297 -5.95 4.58 -25.11
C PRO A 297 -5.35 3.32 -24.46
N THR A 298 -5.94 2.18 -24.78
CA THR A 298 -5.43 0.85 -24.39
C THR A 298 -4.16 0.50 -25.16
N VAL A 299 -3.39 -0.48 -24.67
CA VAL A 299 -2.19 -0.98 -25.40
C VAL A 299 -2.53 -1.43 -26.82
N GLN A 300 -3.72 -2.02 -27.03
CA GLN A 300 -4.17 -2.43 -28.36
C GLN A 300 -4.42 -1.23 -29.27
N GLU A 301 -5.20 -0.25 -28.82
CA GLU A 301 -5.46 0.98 -29.58
C GLU A 301 -4.16 1.75 -29.87
N GLY A 302 -3.23 1.80 -28.92
CA GLY A 302 -1.93 2.43 -29.13
C GLY A 302 -1.06 1.70 -30.16
N MET A 303 -1.03 0.36 -30.13
CA MET A 303 -0.33 -0.44 -31.14
C MET A 303 -0.93 -0.23 -32.53
N GLU A 304 -2.25 -0.29 -32.66
CA GLU A 304 -2.96 -0.06 -33.92
C GLU A 304 -2.62 1.32 -34.50
N ARG A 305 -2.63 2.37 -33.68
CA ARG A 305 -2.22 3.73 -34.08
C ARG A 305 -0.79 3.80 -34.59
N CYS A 306 0.17 3.19 -33.88
CA CYS A 306 1.56 3.15 -34.33
C CYS A 306 1.66 2.57 -35.76
N ILE A 307 0.92 1.49 -36.03
CA ILE A 307 0.94 0.78 -37.31
C ILE A 307 0.23 1.59 -38.40
N GLU A 308 -0.94 2.17 -38.10
CA GLU A 308 -1.68 3.02 -39.03
C GLU A 308 -0.90 4.29 -39.44
N LEU A 309 -0.08 4.82 -38.51
CA LEU A 309 0.84 5.92 -38.77
C LEU A 309 2.09 5.49 -39.58
N GLY A 310 2.22 4.22 -39.93
CA GLY A 310 3.23 3.69 -40.84
C GLY A 310 4.49 3.14 -40.19
N ALA A 311 4.49 2.88 -38.87
CA ALA A 311 5.63 2.27 -38.19
C ALA A 311 5.90 0.85 -38.72
N LYS A 312 7.15 0.59 -39.12
CA LYS A 312 7.65 -0.75 -39.49
C LYS A 312 8.31 -1.46 -38.31
N ARG A 313 8.67 -0.71 -37.26
CA ARG A 313 9.16 -1.22 -35.99
C ARG A 313 8.40 -0.54 -34.84
N VAL A 314 7.94 -1.30 -33.86
CA VAL A 314 7.33 -0.78 -32.64
C VAL A 314 8.05 -1.35 -31.43
N ILE A 315 8.61 -0.47 -30.59
CA ILE A 315 9.20 -0.85 -29.31
C ILE A 315 8.20 -0.54 -28.20
N MET A 316 7.70 -1.57 -27.54
CA MET A 316 6.84 -1.46 -26.37
C MET A 316 7.71 -1.15 -25.15
N LEU A 317 7.56 0.04 -24.57
CA LEU A 317 8.37 0.55 -23.46
C LEU A 317 7.55 0.58 -22.16
N PRO A 318 7.71 -0.40 -21.25
CA PRO A 318 6.90 -0.51 -20.04
C PRO A 318 7.37 0.43 -18.91
N TYR A 319 6.49 1.32 -18.45
CA TYR A 319 6.73 2.21 -17.31
C TYR A 319 6.16 1.63 -16.00
N PHE A 320 6.81 0.58 -15.48
CA PHE A 320 6.47 -0.08 -14.22
C PHE A 320 7.69 -0.29 -13.35
N LEU A 321 7.54 -0.22 -12.02
CA LEU A 321 8.64 -0.46 -11.08
C LEU A 321 9.00 -1.94 -10.89
N PHE A 322 8.06 -2.85 -11.13
CA PHE A 322 8.25 -4.26 -10.82
C PHE A 322 7.59 -5.16 -11.87
N THR A 323 8.08 -6.40 -11.91
CA THR A 323 7.59 -7.45 -12.79
C THR A 323 6.24 -8.04 -12.33
N GLY A 324 5.80 -9.14 -12.96
CA GLY A 324 4.62 -9.91 -12.57
C GLY A 324 3.50 -9.84 -13.60
N ILE A 325 2.25 -9.82 -13.13
CA ILE A 325 1.05 -10.03 -13.96
C ILE A 325 0.98 -9.05 -15.15
N LEU A 326 1.39 -7.78 -14.96
CA LEU A 326 1.37 -6.79 -16.04
C LEU A 326 2.40 -7.11 -17.14
N MET A 327 3.60 -7.53 -16.75
CA MET A 327 4.64 -7.95 -17.71
C MET A 327 4.27 -9.25 -18.41
N GLU A 328 3.68 -10.22 -17.71
CA GLU A 328 3.15 -11.44 -18.34
C GLU A 328 2.07 -11.13 -19.37
N ARG A 329 1.16 -10.20 -19.05
CA ARG A 329 0.12 -9.75 -19.99
C ARG A 329 0.74 -9.03 -21.19
N MET A 330 1.75 -8.20 -20.98
CA MET A 330 2.44 -7.50 -22.06
C MET A 330 3.14 -8.46 -23.03
N LYS A 331 3.78 -9.52 -22.52
CA LYS A 331 4.37 -10.57 -23.35
C LYS A 331 3.33 -11.28 -24.22
N LYS A 332 2.12 -11.53 -23.68
CA LYS A 332 1.00 -12.08 -24.45
C LYS A 332 0.55 -11.12 -25.55
N TYR A 333 0.40 -9.83 -25.25
CA TYR A 333 0.06 -8.81 -26.24
C TYR A 333 1.10 -8.72 -27.36
N ALA A 334 2.40 -8.67 -27.05
CA ALA A 334 3.42 -8.64 -28.10
C ALA A 334 3.44 -9.92 -28.96
N GLY A 335 3.15 -11.08 -28.37
CA GLY A 335 2.98 -12.32 -29.14
C GLY A 335 1.84 -12.19 -30.15
N GLN A 336 0.67 -11.75 -29.68
CA GLN A 336 -0.52 -11.53 -30.52
C GLN A 336 -0.26 -10.50 -31.63
N PHE A 337 0.32 -9.35 -31.29
CA PHE A 337 0.59 -8.31 -32.29
C PHE A 337 1.59 -8.75 -33.36
N ARG A 338 2.57 -9.61 -33.03
CA ARG A 338 3.50 -10.18 -34.02
C ARG A 338 2.79 -11.12 -35.00
N GLU A 339 1.80 -11.87 -34.51
CA GLU A 339 0.98 -12.74 -35.35
C GLU A 339 0.06 -11.92 -36.27
N ASP A 340 -0.58 -10.87 -35.72
CA ASP A 340 -1.51 -10.02 -36.44
C ASP A 340 -0.82 -9.07 -37.44
N HIS A 341 0.44 -8.71 -37.18
CA HIS A 341 1.22 -7.75 -37.96
C HIS A 341 2.60 -8.29 -38.36
N PRO A 342 2.67 -9.31 -39.25
CA PRO A 342 3.92 -10.00 -39.59
C PRO A 342 4.94 -9.12 -40.34
N ASN A 343 4.52 -7.98 -40.89
CA ASN A 343 5.39 -7.02 -41.57
C ASN A 343 5.95 -5.94 -40.64
N THR A 344 5.58 -5.96 -39.36
CA THR A 344 6.02 -5.00 -38.35
C THR A 344 6.89 -5.71 -37.31
N THR A 345 8.09 -5.21 -37.09
CA THR A 345 8.96 -5.71 -36.02
C THR A 345 8.45 -5.20 -34.68
N ILE A 346 8.08 -6.10 -33.76
CA ILE A 346 7.53 -5.72 -32.45
C ILE A 346 8.40 -6.28 -31.34
N GLU A 347 8.93 -5.39 -30.51
CA GLU A 347 9.85 -5.70 -29.42
C GLU A 347 9.30 -5.15 -28.10
N ILE A 348 9.68 -5.77 -26.98
CA ILE A 348 9.38 -5.26 -25.65
C ILE A 348 10.72 -4.92 -24.99
N ALA A 349 10.87 -3.67 -24.54
CA ALA A 349 11.98 -3.27 -23.69
C ALA A 349 11.81 -3.83 -22.27
N GLU A 350 12.92 -3.93 -21.54
CA GLU A 350 12.82 -4.21 -20.11
C GLU A 350 12.02 -3.10 -19.41
N TYR A 351 11.28 -3.49 -18.36
CA TYR A 351 10.47 -2.54 -17.61
C TYR A 351 11.36 -1.54 -16.87
N PHE A 352 10.83 -0.34 -16.62
CA PHE A 352 11.54 0.74 -15.91
C PHE A 352 12.34 0.21 -14.70
N GLY A 353 11.66 -0.47 -13.78
CA GLY A 353 12.30 -1.25 -12.73
C GLY A 353 13.03 -0.42 -11.67
N TYR A 354 13.79 -1.09 -10.83
CA TYR A 354 14.67 -0.48 -9.82
C TYR A 354 16.08 -0.22 -10.38
N HIS A 355 16.15 0.52 -11.49
CA HIS A 355 17.41 0.89 -12.15
C HIS A 355 18.33 1.68 -11.21
N PRO A 356 19.67 1.54 -11.28
CA PRO A 356 20.61 2.27 -10.42
C PRO A 356 20.37 3.78 -10.33
N ASN A 357 20.10 4.45 -11.45
CA ASN A 357 19.80 5.89 -11.49
C ASN A 357 18.57 6.30 -10.66
N LEU A 358 17.64 5.37 -10.38
CA LEU A 358 16.51 5.66 -9.50
C LEU A 358 16.95 5.96 -8.06
N GLN A 359 18.14 5.50 -7.67
CA GLN A 359 18.72 5.80 -6.35
C GLN A 359 18.96 7.30 -6.20
N THR A 360 19.46 7.96 -7.24
CA THR A 360 19.64 9.43 -7.28
C THR A 360 18.33 10.12 -6.95
N VAL A 361 17.24 9.74 -7.63
CA VAL A 361 15.92 10.34 -7.41
C VAL A 361 15.45 10.14 -5.97
N LEU A 362 15.53 8.91 -5.43
CA LEU A 362 15.08 8.65 -4.06
C LEU A 362 15.94 9.35 -3.01
N LEU A 363 17.25 9.47 -3.23
CA LEU A 363 18.14 10.22 -2.34
C LEU A 363 17.78 11.71 -2.35
N GLU A 364 17.45 12.28 -3.51
CA GLU A 364 16.96 13.66 -3.59
C GLU A 364 15.62 13.84 -2.86
N ARG A 365 14.64 12.95 -3.08
CA ARG A 365 13.33 12.99 -2.40
C ARG A 365 13.49 12.86 -0.87
N MET A 366 14.41 12.00 -0.45
CA MET A 366 14.80 11.85 0.95
C MET A 366 15.39 13.15 1.51
N ASN A 367 16.36 13.75 0.82
CA ASN A 367 17.01 14.99 1.27
C ASN A 367 16.00 16.16 1.36
N GLN A 368 15.13 16.29 0.37
CA GLN A 368 14.03 17.27 0.37
C GLN A 368 13.07 17.06 1.56
N ALA A 369 12.82 15.81 1.95
CA ALA A 369 12.02 15.53 3.15
C ALA A 369 12.79 15.81 4.45
N LEU A 370 14.11 15.59 4.49
CA LEU A 370 14.95 15.84 5.65
C LEU A 370 15.17 17.34 5.94
N ASP A 371 15.22 18.17 4.90
CA ASP A 371 15.43 19.62 4.98
C ASP A 371 14.13 20.44 4.98
N GLY A 372 12.98 19.80 4.74
CA GLY A 372 11.65 20.42 4.76
C GLY A 372 11.24 21.10 3.45
N THR A 373 11.94 20.85 2.34
CA THR A 373 11.61 21.39 1.01
C THR A 373 10.71 20.46 0.17
N SER A 374 10.40 19.26 0.67
CA SER A 374 9.53 18.29 -0.01
C SER A 374 8.14 18.85 -0.32
N THR A 375 7.74 18.78 -1.59
CA THR A 375 6.39 19.13 -2.02
C THR A 375 5.34 18.08 -1.63
N GLY A 376 5.76 16.89 -1.18
CA GLY A 376 4.84 15.86 -0.66
C GLY A 376 4.02 16.36 0.55
N MET A 377 4.52 17.35 1.28
CA MET A 377 3.75 17.98 2.36
C MET A 377 2.42 18.59 1.88
N GLN A 378 2.33 19.03 0.63
CA GLN A 378 1.07 19.53 0.06
C GLN A 378 0.00 18.43 -0.01
N ASP A 379 0.39 17.18 -0.30
CA ASP A 379 -0.55 16.05 -0.31
C ASP A 379 -1.10 15.77 1.10
N LEU A 380 -0.24 15.90 2.12
CA LEU A 380 -0.65 15.75 3.52
C LEU A 380 -1.65 16.83 3.94
N GLU A 381 -1.43 18.08 3.50
CA GLU A 381 -2.38 19.17 3.70
C GLU A 381 -3.70 18.97 2.94
N ASN A 382 -3.62 18.51 1.70
CA ASN A 382 -4.80 18.22 0.88
C ASN A 382 -5.64 17.09 1.51
N PHE A 383 -4.97 16.06 2.03
CA PHE A 383 -5.64 14.98 2.77
C PHE A 383 -6.36 15.50 4.01
N ARG A 384 -5.74 16.38 4.81
CA ARG A 384 -6.39 16.98 5.99
C ARG A 384 -7.67 17.73 5.62
N LYS A 385 -7.60 18.57 4.58
CA LYS A 385 -8.78 19.29 4.07
C LYS A 385 -9.87 18.33 3.63
N TYR A 386 -9.50 17.29 2.88
CA TYR A 386 -10.44 16.25 2.47
C TYR A 386 -11.10 15.54 3.65
N ALA A 387 -10.32 15.16 4.68
CA ALA A 387 -10.80 14.48 5.88
C ALA A 387 -11.71 15.38 6.75
N GLU A 388 -11.47 16.70 6.78
CA GLU A 388 -12.35 17.66 7.43
C GLU A 388 -13.74 17.73 6.77
N GLU A 389 -13.78 17.63 5.43
CA GLU A 389 -15.02 17.72 4.66
C GLU A 389 -15.81 16.39 4.61
N HIS A 390 -15.12 15.25 4.54
CA HIS A 390 -15.74 13.94 4.28
C HIS A 390 -15.70 12.97 5.48
N GLY A 391 -14.95 13.31 6.54
CA GLY A 391 -14.67 12.40 7.64
C GLY A 391 -13.64 11.32 7.30
N TYR A 392 -13.13 10.62 8.33
CA TYR A 392 -12.19 9.51 8.17
C TYR A 392 -12.91 8.23 7.71
N GLU A 393 -13.32 8.14 6.44
CA GLU A 393 -13.75 6.86 5.86
C GLU A 393 -12.59 6.20 5.10
N HIS A 394 -11.88 5.31 5.80
CA HIS A 394 -10.90 4.40 5.19
C HIS A 394 -11.64 3.34 4.36
N HIS A 395 -11.70 3.52 3.05
CA HIS A 395 -12.00 2.43 2.13
C HIS A 395 -10.74 1.57 1.93
N HIS A 396 -10.53 0.61 2.84
CA HIS A 396 -9.64 -0.51 2.52
C HIS A 396 -10.39 -1.43 1.55
N HIS A 397 -9.95 -1.49 0.30
CA HIS A 397 -10.41 -2.45 -0.70
C HIS A 397 -9.68 -3.80 -0.57
#